data_AF-A0AAD8E798-F1
#
_entry.id   AF-A0AAD8E798-F1
#
_cell.length_a   1.000
_cell.length_b   1.000
_cell.length_c   1.000
_cell.angle_alpha   90.00
_cell.angle_beta   90.00
_cell.angle_gamma   90.00
#
_symmetry.space_group_name_H-M   'P 1'
#
loop_
_entity.id
_entity.type
_entity.pdbx_description
1 polymer ?
#
loop_
_entity_poly.entity_id
_entity_poly.type
_entity_poly.pdbx_seq_one_letter_code
_entity_poly.pdbx_strand_id
1 'polypeptide(L)'
;NGRSCVIDKRTRNRCRYCRLQKCLIVGMKKEAVQNERDSISRRTSDENPQVDASEGDELMDSVVRVEKLFHQIFAADCTRQVAKINQVVTSMSEQLSSYVHWAKQSAGVFRAPSCTT
;
A
#
# COMPACT_ATOMS: atom_id res chain seq x y z
N ASN A 1 -17.67 20.21 -41.82
CA ASN A 1 -17.96 18.77 -41.72
C ASN A 1 -18.74 18.47 -40.45
N GLY A 2 -20.02 18.12 -40.62
CA GLY A 2 -20.99 17.95 -39.55
C GLY A 2 -20.59 16.87 -38.54
N ARG A 3 -21.02 17.05 -37.30
CA ARG A 3 -20.91 16.14 -36.15
C ARG A 3 -21.75 14.86 -36.34
N SER A 4 -21.71 14.27 -37.52
CA SER A 4 -22.65 13.27 -38.05
C SER A 4 -21.95 12.14 -38.83
N CYS A 5 -20.73 11.77 -38.45
CA CYS A 5 -20.02 10.67 -39.10
C CYS A 5 -20.79 9.35 -38.95
N VAL A 6 -20.91 8.58 -40.04
CA VAL A 6 -21.47 7.22 -40.02
C VAL A 6 -20.52 6.28 -39.26
N ILE A 7 -21.07 5.45 -38.35
CA ILE A 7 -20.31 4.53 -37.49
C ILE A 7 -20.65 3.08 -37.84
N ASP A 8 -19.76 2.44 -38.58
CA ASP A 8 -19.83 1.02 -38.98
C ASP A 8 -18.66 0.20 -38.43
N LYS A 9 -18.71 -1.13 -38.58
CA LYS A 9 -17.69 -2.06 -38.06
C LYS A 9 -16.26 -1.72 -38.50
N ARG A 10 -16.09 -1.25 -39.74
CA ARG A 10 -14.78 -0.91 -40.33
C ARG A 10 -14.32 0.51 -40.00
N THR A 11 -15.25 1.46 -39.82
CA THR A 11 -14.95 2.90 -39.76
C THR A 11 -15.16 3.52 -38.37
N ARG A 12 -15.68 2.76 -37.40
CA ARG A 12 -16.00 3.24 -36.03
C ARG A 12 -14.87 3.97 -35.31
N ASN A 13 -13.61 3.70 -35.65
CA ASN A 13 -12.44 4.31 -35.01
C ASN A 13 -12.02 5.64 -35.65
N ARG A 14 -12.63 6.06 -36.77
CA ARG A 14 -12.26 7.29 -37.50
C ARG A 14 -12.57 8.57 -36.72
N CYS A 15 -13.66 8.60 -35.96
CA CYS A 15 -14.08 9.78 -35.20
C CYS A 15 -14.50 9.40 -33.77
N ARG A 16 -13.68 9.79 -32.80
CA ARG A 16 -13.95 9.53 -31.37
C ARG A 16 -15.25 10.18 -30.90
N TYR A 17 -15.50 11.42 -31.32
CA TYR A 17 -16.70 12.18 -30.97
C TYR A 17 -17.98 11.47 -31.42
N CYS A 18 -18.11 11.16 -32.72
CA CYS A 18 -19.32 10.52 -33.24
C CYS A 18 -19.51 9.09 -32.69
N ARG A 19 -18.42 8.37 -32.41
CA ARG A 19 -18.50 7.07 -31.74
C ARG A 19 -19.07 7.20 -30.33
N LEU A 20 -18.55 8.13 -29.53
CA LEU A 20 -19.05 8.38 -28.18
C LEU A 20 -20.51 8.85 -28.20
N GLN A 21 -20.87 9.78 -29.09
CA GLN A 21 -22.25 10.24 -29.25
C GLN A 21 -23.20 9.08 -29.58
N LYS A 22 -22.83 8.19 -30.51
CA LYS A 22 -23.62 7.00 -30.81
C LYS A 22 -23.78 6.10 -29.58
N CYS A 23 -22.72 5.89 -28.78
CA CYS A 23 -22.82 5.13 -27.52
C CYS A 23 -23.86 5.70 -26.56
N LEU A 24 -23.90 7.03 -26.42
CA LEU A 24 -24.89 7.71 -25.58
C LEU A 24 -26.31 7.60 -26.16
N ILE A 25 -26.47 7.77 -27.48
CA ILE A 25 -27.77 7.66 -28.18
C ILE A 25 -28.37 6.26 -28.03
N VAL A 26 -27.56 5.20 -28.07
CA VAL A 26 -28.05 3.82 -27.85
C VAL A 26 -28.28 3.48 -26.38
N GLY A 27 -28.13 4.45 -25.46
CA GLY A 27 -28.47 4.29 -24.05
C GLY A 27 -27.33 3.80 -23.15
N MET A 28 -26.07 3.89 -23.55
CA MET A 28 -24.96 3.63 -22.63
C MET A 28 -24.92 4.70 -21.53
N LYS A 29 -24.98 4.24 -20.28
CA LYS A 29 -25.02 5.09 -19.08
C LYS A 29 -23.61 5.44 -18.62
N LYS A 30 -23.31 6.73 -18.44
CA LYS A 30 -22.01 7.18 -17.94
C LYS A 30 -21.81 6.74 -16.49
N GLU A 31 -22.88 6.80 -15.71
CA GLU A 31 -22.97 6.38 -14.32
C GLU A 31 -22.77 4.88 -14.09
N ALA A 32 -22.86 4.06 -15.16
CA ALA A 32 -22.55 2.63 -15.08
C ALA A 32 -21.04 2.33 -15.22
N VAL A 33 -20.22 3.33 -15.57
CA VAL A 33 -18.76 3.19 -15.67
C VAL A 33 -18.17 3.31 -14.26
N GLN A 34 -17.57 2.23 -13.77
CA GLN A 34 -16.85 2.22 -12.50
C GLN A 34 -15.46 2.85 -12.68
N ASN A 35 -14.93 3.41 -11.61
CA ASN A 35 -13.52 3.82 -11.56
C ASN A 35 -12.61 2.61 -11.77
N GLU A 36 -11.37 2.90 -12.15
CA GLU A 36 -10.29 1.91 -12.22
C GLU A 36 -10.27 1.08 -10.93
N ARG A 37 -10.20 -0.24 -11.09
CA ARG A 37 -10.04 -1.20 -10.00
C ARG A 37 -8.58 -1.62 -9.93
N ASP A 38 -8.16 -2.11 -8.78
CA ASP A 38 -6.88 -2.79 -8.66
C ASP A 38 -6.79 -3.92 -9.70
N SER A 39 -5.64 -4.01 -10.36
CA SER A 39 -5.47 -4.99 -11.43
C SER A 39 -5.56 -6.41 -10.85
N ILE A 40 -6.46 -7.24 -11.38
CA ILE A 40 -6.56 -8.68 -11.05
C ILE A 40 -5.42 -9.48 -11.71
N SER A 41 -4.50 -8.77 -12.39
CA SER A 41 -3.30 -9.32 -13.00
C SER A 41 -2.35 -9.83 -11.92
N ARG A 42 -2.44 -11.11 -11.57
CA ARG A 42 -1.29 -11.86 -11.04
C ARG A 42 -0.35 -12.19 -12.20
N ARG A 43 0.33 -11.19 -12.73
CA ARG A 43 1.51 -11.39 -13.58
C ARG A 43 2.58 -10.40 -13.17
N THR A 44 3.47 -10.93 -12.34
CA THR A 44 4.92 -10.72 -12.39
C THR A 44 5.38 -10.49 -13.83
N SER A 45 5.56 -9.23 -14.22
CA SER A 45 6.39 -8.82 -15.37
C SER A 45 6.28 -7.30 -15.48
N ASP A 46 7.43 -6.63 -15.51
CA ASP A 46 7.62 -5.19 -15.69
C ASP A 46 7.58 -4.30 -14.44
N GLU A 47 8.15 -4.77 -13.34
CA GLU A 47 9.37 -4.15 -12.82
C GLU A 47 10.23 -5.29 -12.29
N ASN A 48 11.51 -5.30 -12.64
CA ASN A 48 12.51 -6.03 -11.87
C ASN A 48 13.04 -5.01 -10.86
N PRO A 49 12.46 -4.84 -9.66
CA PRO A 49 13.30 -4.40 -8.57
C PRO A 49 14.36 -5.49 -8.46
N GLN A 50 15.60 -5.16 -8.83
CA GLN A 50 16.74 -5.86 -8.24
C GLN A 50 16.64 -5.61 -6.73
N VAL A 51 15.79 -6.38 -6.05
CA VAL A 51 15.95 -6.65 -4.64
C VAL A 51 17.18 -7.53 -4.61
N ASP A 52 18.31 -6.87 -4.34
CA ASP A 52 19.55 -7.56 -4.06
C ASP A 52 19.23 -8.54 -2.92
N ALA A 53 19.29 -9.84 -3.22
CA ALA A 53 18.86 -10.88 -2.30
C ALA A 53 19.64 -10.87 -0.97
N SER A 54 20.70 -10.06 -0.92
CA SER A 54 21.52 -9.72 0.24
C SER A 54 20.81 -8.87 1.30
N GLU A 55 19.90 -7.94 0.95
CA GLU A 55 19.28 -7.04 1.94
C GLU A 55 18.15 -7.71 2.73
N GLY A 56 17.36 -8.57 2.06
CA GLY A 56 16.30 -9.34 2.71
C GLY A 56 16.84 -10.42 3.65
N ASP A 57 18.00 -10.97 3.33
CA ASP A 57 18.67 -11.96 4.16
C ASP A 57 19.17 -11.32 5.44
N GLU A 58 19.81 -10.15 5.38
CA GLU A 58 20.31 -9.43 6.57
C GLU A 58 19.18 -9.00 7.53
N LEU A 59 18.04 -8.56 6.99
CA LEU A 59 16.86 -8.24 7.80
C LEU A 59 16.27 -9.48 8.47
N MET A 60 16.12 -10.59 7.74
CA MET A 60 15.62 -11.85 8.30
C MET A 60 16.57 -12.38 9.37
N ASP A 61 17.87 -12.27 9.15
CA ASP A 61 18.91 -12.68 10.08
C ASP A 61 18.88 -11.81 11.36
N SER A 62 18.58 -10.52 11.24
CA SER A 62 18.35 -9.62 12.38
C SER A 62 17.09 -10.00 13.19
N VAL A 63 16.00 -10.36 12.51
CA VAL A 63 14.74 -10.80 13.14
C VAL A 63 14.96 -12.12 13.87
N VAL A 64 15.64 -13.09 13.25
CA VAL A 64 15.99 -14.38 13.88
C VAL A 64 16.91 -14.18 15.08
N ARG A 65 17.85 -13.23 15.04
CA ARG A 65 18.69 -12.88 16.20
C ARG A 65 17.86 -12.31 17.34
N VAL A 66 16.93 -11.40 17.06
CA VAL A 66 16.02 -10.83 18.06
C VAL A 66 15.10 -11.91 18.64
N GLU A 67 14.53 -12.79 17.82
CA GLU A 67 13.71 -13.92 18.28
C GLU A 67 14.51 -14.90 19.16
N LYS A 68 15.75 -15.23 18.79
CA LYS A 68 16.63 -16.08 19.60
C LYS A 68 16.99 -15.41 20.91
N LEU A 69 17.25 -14.10 20.90
CA LEU A 69 17.53 -13.34 22.11
C LEU A 69 16.30 -13.27 23.01
N PHE A 70 15.10 -13.03 22.46
CA PHE A 70 13.84 -13.13 23.20
C PHE A 70 13.65 -14.52 23.78
N HIS A 71 13.82 -15.59 23.02
CA HIS A 71 13.73 -16.95 23.54
C HIS A 71 14.76 -17.22 24.63
N GLN A 72 15.99 -16.70 24.55
CA GLN A 72 16.98 -16.83 25.62
C GLN A 72 16.62 -16.01 26.86
N ILE A 73 16.13 -14.78 26.69
CA ILE A 73 15.61 -13.95 27.78
C ILE A 73 14.44 -14.65 28.46
N PHE A 74 13.54 -15.27 27.69
CA PHE A 74 12.38 -15.99 28.21
C PHE A 74 12.68 -17.42 28.68
N ALA A 75 13.77 -18.05 28.23
CA ALA A 75 14.19 -19.39 28.65
C ALA A 75 15.15 -19.35 29.85
N ALA A 76 15.92 -18.28 30.02
CA ALA A 76 16.72 -18.03 31.22
C ALA A 76 15.84 -17.57 32.40
N ASP A 77 14.62 -17.09 32.13
CA ASP A 77 13.72 -16.59 33.15
C ASP A 77 12.60 -17.59 33.49
N CYS A 78 12.93 -18.57 34.34
CA CYS A 78 11.95 -19.44 35.01
C CYS A 78 11.02 -18.67 35.98
N THR A 79 10.97 -17.33 35.95
CA THR A 79 10.17 -16.51 36.86
C THR A 79 9.05 -15.73 36.20
N ARG A 80 8.45 -16.21 35.10
CA ARG A 80 7.20 -15.63 34.54
C ARG A 80 6.16 -15.42 35.65
N GLN A 81 6.15 -14.22 36.23
CA GLN A 81 5.13 -13.76 37.14
C GLN A 81 4.01 -13.17 36.29
N VAL A 82 2.78 -13.46 36.67
CA VAL A 82 1.61 -12.80 36.09
C VAL A 82 1.78 -11.29 36.34
N ALA A 83 1.91 -10.52 35.26
CA ALA A 83 2.11 -9.09 35.34
C ALA A 83 0.90 -8.43 36.04
N LYS A 84 1.17 -7.56 37.01
CA LYS A 84 0.13 -6.74 37.63
C LYS A 84 -0.25 -5.61 36.68
N ILE A 85 -1.49 -5.11 36.79
CA ILE A 85 -2.02 -4.02 35.95
C ILE A 85 -1.05 -2.84 35.85
N ASN A 86 -0.45 -2.42 36.97
CA ASN A 86 0.49 -1.30 36.99
C ASN A 86 1.74 -1.56 36.13
N GLN A 87 2.24 -2.80 36.10
CA GLN A 87 3.39 -3.14 35.26
C GLN A 87 3.03 -3.13 33.78
N VAL A 88 1.81 -3.57 33.43
CA VAL A 88 1.30 -3.48 32.06
C VAL A 88 1.15 -2.03 31.63
N VAL A 89 0.54 -1.18 32.48
CA VAL A 89 0.36 0.24 32.19
C VAL A 89 1.70 0.96 32.02
N THR A 90 2.67 0.73 32.91
CA THR A 90 4.02 1.30 32.79
C THR A 90 4.70 0.84 31.50
N SER A 91 4.63 -0.46 31.17
CA SER A 91 5.21 -1.00 29.95
C SER A 91 4.60 -0.38 28.69
N MET A 92 3.28 -0.21 28.65
CA MET A 92 2.59 0.45 27.54
C MET A 92 3.03 1.91 27.40
N SER A 93 3.18 2.66 28.49
CA SER A 93 3.66 4.05 28.46
C SER A 93 5.08 4.17 27.92
N GLU A 94 5.96 3.25 28.29
CA GLU A 94 7.34 3.19 27.79
C GLU A 94 7.37 2.87 26.29
N GLN A 95 6.61 1.87 25.85
CA GLN A 95 6.53 1.49 24.44
C GLN A 95 5.97 2.61 23.56
N LEU A 96 4.93 3.32 24.02
CA LEU A 96 4.40 4.50 23.33
C LEU A 96 5.46 5.61 23.21
N SER A 97 6.25 5.82 24.27
CA SER A 97 7.33 6.82 24.25
C SER A 97 8.43 6.44 23.25
N SER A 98 8.82 5.16 23.20
CA SER A 98 9.76 4.63 22.20
C SER A 98 9.24 4.80 20.78
N TYR A 99 7.95 4.57 20.54
CA TYR A 99 7.33 4.76 19.24
C TYR A 99 7.34 6.23 18.79
N VAL A 100 7.03 7.16 19.70
CA VAL A 100 7.11 8.60 19.42
C VAL A 100 8.54 9.04 19.14
N HIS A 101 9.53 8.53 19.88
CA HIS A 101 10.93 8.82 19.63
C HIS A 101 11.38 8.30 18.25
N TRP A 102 11.02 7.05 17.93
CA TRP A 102 11.27 6.46 16.61
C TRP A 102 10.66 7.32 15.50
N ALA A 103 9.39 7.73 15.62
CA ALA A 103 8.71 8.55 14.62
C ALA A 103 9.38 9.92 14.41
N LYS A 104 9.99 10.50 15.45
CA LYS A 104 10.78 11.75 15.35
C LYS A 104 12.12 11.55 14.65
N GLN A 105 12.75 10.39 14.80
CA GLN A 105 14.05 10.07 14.22
C GLN A 105 13.96 9.58 12.77
N SER A 106 12.83 8.96 12.39
CA SER A 106 12.52 8.54 11.03
C SER A 106 12.17 9.74 10.14
N ALA A 107 13.19 10.52 9.77
CA ALA A 107 13.08 11.65 8.85
C ALA A 107 12.48 11.19 7.51
N GLY A 108 11.24 11.57 7.22
CA GLY A 108 10.64 11.40 5.88
C GLY A 108 9.16 11.01 5.84
N VAL A 109 8.57 10.48 6.92
CA VAL A 109 7.19 9.92 6.86
C VAL A 109 6.09 10.98 6.93
N PHE A 110 6.36 12.18 7.47
CA PHE A 110 5.34 13.21 7.73
C PHE A 110 5.64 14.60 7.15
N ARG A 111 6.19 14.71 5.93
CA ARG A 111 6.05 15.98 5.19
C ARG A 111 4.64 16.07 4.64
N ALA A 112 3.72 16.63 5.41
CA ALA A 112 2.44 17.10 4.87
C ALA A 112 2.75 18.20 3.83
N PRO A 113 2.14 18.17 2.63
CA PRO A 113 2.29 19.26 1.69
C PRO A 113 1.69 20.53 2.32
N SER A 114 2.49 21.58 2.42
CA SER A 114 2.03 22.91 2.79
C SER A 114 0.93 23.34 1.84
N CYS A 115 -0.30 23.49 2.33
CA CYS A 115 -1.35 24.17 1.59
C CYS A 115 -0.88 25.60 1.32
N THR A 116 -0.55 25.91 0.07
CA THR A 116 -0.42 27.27 -0.41
C THR A 116 -1.82 27.77 -0.77
N THR A 117 -2.30 28.75 -0.02
CA THR A 117 -3.45 29.60 -0.40
C THR A 117 -3.06 30.49 -1.58
#